data_AF-Q9VAT7-F1
#
_entry.id   AF-Q9VAT7-F1
#
_cell.length_a   1.000
_cell.length_b   1.000
_cell.length_c   1.000
_cell.angle_alpha   90.00
_cell.angle_beta   90.00
_cell.angle_gamma   90.00
#
_symmetry.space_group_name_H-M   'P 1'
#
loop_
_entity.id
_entity.type
_entity.pdbx_description
1 polymer ?
#
loop_
_entity_poly.entity_id
_entity_poly.type
_entity_poly.pdbx_seq_one_letter_code
_entity_poly.pdbx_strand_id
1 'polypeptide(L)'
;MRLLFTCILSILGMDYSASLWIKKYSENYHRPTYYNRAHRTKDHVDYNREALEERDKPKPVEVQKRLPFDATRDLTYYVNVLNEGSVICAGALISRRMVVTSTHCFQPRRFDLIYEYTAKHLSILTGVELDDNPEPHQVIGFFMPVNKNERFTNYVALLALSNKLDRDKYRYIPLHRKKPQAGDDVKMAYYGPPKFQIRLYNTRVMDIDRCKIHYGLKEVFHVSTFEPDFICVRNKRHSKKTTCSTRPGDPLLIDNKLAAINIYGEHCDEDDDSTNMDIYLPIRPVIPFIQTATDALRAFTGSGPYNESYPTTLSPLLEAIVKKSPNVYVGGPPEELAFDDPLNGGPDREVKNSIENHVESVLDYY
;
A
#
# COMPACT_ATOMS: atom_id res chain seq x y z
N MET A 1 -29.36 -19.75 74.32
CA MET A 1 -28.44 -19.46 73.19
C MET A 1 -29.11 -18.78 72.00
N ARG A 2 -30.20 -19.29 71.40
CA ARG A 2 -30.82 -18.67 70.19
C ARG A 2 -31.19 -17.18 70.34
N LEU A 3 -31.81 -16.78 71.45
CA LEU A 3 -32.17 -15.39 71.73
C LEU A 3 -30.97 -14.42 71.76
N LEU A 4 -29.83 -14.90 72.26
CA LEU A 4 -28.63 -14.07 72.41
C LEU A 4 -27.97 -13.85 71.04
N PHE A 5 -27.93 -14.87 70.17
CA PHE A 5 -27.48 -14.73 68.78
C PHE A 5 -28.38 -13.81 67.97
N THR A 6 -29.71 -13.88 68.11
CA THR A 6 -30.63 -12.99 67.39
C THR A 6 -30.47 -11.54 67.82
N CYS A 7 -30.29 -11.26 69.11
CA CYS A 7 -30.05 -9.89 69.59
C CYS A 7 -28.71 -9.33 69.06
N ILE A 8 -27.65 -10.13 69.05
CA ILE A 8 -26.34 -9.70 68.50
C ILE A 8 -26.45 -9.40 67.00
N LEU A 9 -27.13 -10.25 66.23
CA LEU A 9 -27.35 -10.01 64.79
C LEU A 9 -28.16 -8.74 64.52
N SER A 10 -29.19 -8.46 65.32
CA SER A 10 -29.97 -7.23 65.19
C SER A 10 -29.15 -5.97 65.50
N ILE A 11 -28.34 -6.00 66.56
CA ILE A 11 -27.47 -4.87 66.93
C ILE A 11 -26.44 -4.63 65.82
N LEU A 12 -25.76 -5.68 65.36
CA LEU A 12 -24.79 -5.57 64.26
C LEU A 12 -25.44 -5.08 62.95
N GLY A 13 -26.67 -5.50 62.65
CA GLY A 13 -27.42 -5.02 61.49
C GLY A 13 -27.79 -3.54 61.58
N MET A 14 -28.21 -3.07 62.77
CA MET A 14 -28.49 -1.66 63.02
C MET A 14 -27.22 -0.81 62.93
N ASP A 15 -26.12 -1.25 63.54
CA ASP A 15 -24.84 -0.53 63.47
C ASP A 15 -24.28 -0.48 62.05
N TYR A 16 -24.40 -1.58 61.30
CA TYR A 16 -23.97 -1.63 59.90
C TYR A 16 -24.78 -0.66 59.03
N SER A 17 -26.11 -0.68 59.16
CA SER A 17 -26.99 0.23 58.41
C SER A 17 -26.78 1.70 58.79
N ALA A 18 -26.57 2.00 60.07
CA ALA A 18 -26.19 3.33 60.54
C ALA A 18 -24.84 3.77 59.98
N SER A 19 -23.84 2.88 59.95
CA SER A 19 -22.51 3.18 59.39
C SER A 19 -22.59 3.49 57.89
N LEU A 20 -23.37 2.73 57.13
CA LEU A 20 -23.59 2.95 55.70
C LEU A 20 -24.34 4.26 55.46
N TRP A 21 -25.35 4.57 56.28
CA TRP A 21 -26.09 5.82 56.19
C TRP A 21 -25.21 7.02 56.51
N ILE A 22 -24.44 6.97 57.61
CA ILE A 22 -23.49 8.01 57.99
C ILE A 22 -22.46 8.21 56.89
N LYS A 23 -21.87 7.13 56.36
CA LYS A 23 -20.90 7.22 55.26
C LYS A 23 -21.51 7.89 54.02
N LYS A 24 -22.72 7.45 53.62
CA LYS A 24 -23.43 8.03 52.47
C LYS A 24 -23.82 9.48 52.70
N TYR A 25 -24.20 9.87 53.92
CA TYR A 25 -24.64 11.23 54.22
C TYR A 25 -23.46 12.18 54.43
N SER A 26 -22.49 11.80 55.25
CA SER A 26 -21.36 12.66 55.64
C SER A 26 -20.36 12.86 54.50
N GLU A 27 -20.05 11.81 53.74
CA GLU A 27 -19.09 11.92 52.63
C GLU A 27 -19.71 12.59 51.39
N ASN A 28 -21.01 12.39 51.12
CA ASN A 28 -21.60 12.92 49.89
C ASN A 28 -22.09 14.38 50.02
N TYR A 29 -22.55 14.84 51.19
CA TYR A 29 -23.23 16.14 51.31
C TYR A 29 -22.38 17.27 51.95
N HIS A 30 -21.17 17.00 52.46
CA HIS A 30 -20.38 18.00 53.19
C HIS A 30 -19.11 18.51 52.49
N ARG A 31 -18.94 18.33 51.18
CA ARG A 31 -17.97 19.18 50.46
C ARG A 31 -18.67 20.38 49.86
N PRO A 32 -18.66 21.55 50.53
CA PRO A 32 -19.19 22.77 49.95
C PRO A 32 -18.54 22.98 48.58
N THR A 33 -19.36 23.26 47.59
CA THR A 33 -18.90 23.76 46.29
C THR A 33 -17.90 24.89 46.58
N TYR A 34 -16.66 24.71 46.13
CA TYR A 34 -15.62 25.71 46.36
C TYR A 34 -15.98 26.95 45.54
N TYR A 35 -16.63 27.90 46.21
CA TYR A 35 -17.10 29.14 45.59
C TYR A 35 -15.99 30.18 45.63
N ASN A 36 -15.16 30.20 44.58
CA ASN A 36 -14.22 31.28 44.33
C ASN A 36 -14.85 32.36 43.44
N ARG A 37 -15.09 33.55 44.00
CA ARG A 37 -15.69 34.71 43.29
C ARG A 37 -14.94 35.13 42.02
N ALA A 38 -13.67 34.75 41.85
CA ALA A 38 -12.90 35.04 40.64
C ALA A 38 -13.31 34.17 39.43
N HIS A 39 -14.05 33.07 39.65
CA HIS A 39 -14.50 32.18 38.58
C HIS A 39 -15.96 32.43 38.24
N ARG A 40 -16.32 32.24 36.97
CA ARG A 40 -17.73 32.27 36.56
C ARG A 40 -18.42 31.05 37.14
N THR A 41 -19.72 31.17 37.42
CA THR A 41 -20.49 30.12 38.13
C THR A 41 -20.40 28.75 37.44
N LYS A 42 -20.28 28.74 36.11
CA LYS A 42 -20.12 27.55 35.27
C LYS A 42 -18.77 26.81 35.42
N ASP A 43 -17.76 27.46 35.99
CA ASP A 43 -16.41 26.92 36.18
C ASP A 43 -16.21 26.39 37.61
N HIS A 44 -17.23 26.47 38.49
CA HIS A 44 -17.17 25.83 39.79
C HIS A 44 -17.26 24.32 39.63
N VAL A 45 -16.31 23.62 40.27
CA VAL A 45 -16.35 22.17 40.38
C VAL A 45 -17.36 21.80 41.45
N ASP A 46 -18.42 21.12 41.04
CA ASP A 46 -19.31 20.44 41.97
C ASP A 46 -18.60 19.20 42.52
N TYR A 47 -18.31 19.20 43.82
CA TYR A 47 -17.64 18.11 44.51
C TYR A 47 -18.62 17.08 45.05
N ASN A 48 -19.92 17.20 44.75
CA ASN A 48 -20.87 16.14 45.01
C ASN A 48 -20.40 14.85 44.31
N ARG A 49 -20.43 13.73 45.02
CA ARG A 49 -19.91 12.46 44.51
C ARG A 49 -20.55 12.05 43.19
N GLU A 50 -21.86 12.25 43.05
CA GLU A 50 -22.58 11.96 41.80
C GLU A 50 -22.07 12.83 40.65
N ALA A 51 -21.80 14.12 40.88
CA ALA A 51 -21.25 15.01 39.86
C ALA A 51 -19.80 14.64 39.48
N LEU A 52 -18.99 14.23 40.45
CA LEU A 52 -17.64 13.71 40.21
C LEU A 52 -17.67 12.40 39.40
N GLU A 53 -18.54 11.46 39.79
CA GLU A 53 -18.72 10.20 39.05
C GLU A 53 -19.24 10.47 37.63
N GLU A 54 -20.16 11.41 37.43
CA GLU A 54 -20.65 11.81 36.10
C GLU A 54 -19.57 12.52 35.25
N ARG A 55 -18.73 13.33 35.89
CA ARG A 55 -17.58 14.00 35.24
C ARG A 55 -16.52 12.99 34.83
N ASP A 56 -16.28 11.99 35.66
CA ASP A 56 -15.25 10.97 35.45
C ASP A 56 -15.76 9.83 34.55
N LYS A 57 -17.09 9.72 34.32
CA LYS A 57 -17.64 8.88 33.25
C LYS A 57 -17.04 9.37 31.92
N PRO A 58 -16.33 8.50 31.17
CA PRO A 58 -15.84 8.89 29.87
C PRO A 58 -17.06 9.30 29.03
N LYS A 59 -17.05 10.54 28.52
CA LYS A 59 -18.08 11.00 27.58
C LYS A 59 -18.25 9.90 26.54
N PRO A 60 -19.47 9.43 26.26
CA PRO A 60 -19.68 8.43 25.22
C PRO A 60 -19.03 9.00 23.97
N VAL A 61 -17.93 8.36 23.54
CA VAL A 61 -17.25 8.76 22.33
C VAL A 61 -18.31 8.58 21.26
N GLU A 62 -18.80 9.69 20.70
CA GLU A 62 -19.64 9.64 19.52
C GLU A 62 -18.78 9.02 18.43
N VAL A 63 -18.85 7.69 18.33
CA VAL A 63 -18.22 6.95 17.25
C VAL A 63 -19.06 7.31 16.05
N GLN A 64 -18.69 8.37 15.34
CA GLN A 64 -19.22 8.66 14.02
C GLN A 64 -19.03 7.40 13.18
N LYS A 65 -20.11 6.65 13.01
CA LYS A 65 -20.12 5.42 12.23
C LYS A 65 -19.91 5.82 10.78
N ARG A 66 -18.66 5.76 10.34
CA ARG A 66 -18.33 5.98 8.94
C ARG A 66 -19.05 4.96 8.10
N LEU A 67 -19.67 5.44 7.03
CA LEU A 67 -20.28 4.58 6.03
C LEU A 67 -19.22 3.63 5.46
N PRO A 68 -19.63 2.40 5.09
CA PRO A 68 -18.77 1.48 4.35
C PRO A 68 -18.16 2.15 3.13
N PHE A 69 -16.94 1.72 2.77
CA PHE A 69 -16.26 2.24 1.59
C PHE A 69 -17.06 1.94 0.32
N ASP A 70 -17.20 2.94 -0.54
CA ASP A 70 -17.85 2.83 -1.84
C ASP A 70 -17.00 3.53 -2.90
N ALA A 71 -16.53 2.78 -3.89
CA ALA A 71 -15.66 3.31 -4.93
C ALA A 71 -16.33 4.35 -5.84
N THR A 72 -17.67 4.43 -5.86
CA THR A 72 -18.41 5.45 -6.61
C THR A 72 -18.43 6.81 -5.91
N ARG A 73 -18.33 6.82 -4.58
CA ARG A 73 -18.40 8.02 -3.74
C ARG A 73 -17.03 8.44 -3.21
N ASP A 74 -16.24 7.46 -2.78
CA ASP A 74 -15.01 7.66 -2.01
C ASP A 74 -13.79 7.73 -2.93
N LEU A 75 -13.81 8.63 -3.93
CA LEU A 75 -12.87 8.67 -5.07
C LEU A 75 -11.39 8.88 -4.73
N THR A 76 -11.07 9.28 -3.49
CA THR A 76 -9.70 9.49 -3.01
C THR A 76 -8.82 8.24 -3.06
N TYR A 77 -9.41 7.05 -3.24
CA TYR A 77 -8.66 5.81 -3.37
C TYR A 77 -7.89 5.73 -4.69
N TYR A 78 -8.41 6.33 -5.75
CA TYR A 78 -7.73 6.40 -7.04
C TYR A 78 -6.67 7.49 -6.94
N VAL A 79 -5.48 7.21 -7.47
CA VAL A 79 -4.40 8.20 -7.45
C VAL A 79 -3.68 8.28 -8.78
N ASN A 80 -3.18 9.46 -9.10
CA ASN A 80 -2.12 9.65 -10.08
C ASN A 80 -0.77 9.68 -9.35
N VAL A 81 0.19 8.92 -9.86
CA VAL A 81 1.60 8.96 -9.46
C VAL A 81 2.31 9.94 -10.38
N LEU A 82 2.96 10.93 -9.79
CA LEU A 82 3.66 11.98 -10.50
C LEU A 82 5.16 11.87 -10.28
N ASN A 83 5.93 12.11 -11.32
CA ASN A 83 7.37 12.35 -11.24
C ASN A 83 7.65 13.74 -11.80
N GLU A 84 8.28 14.60 -11.01
CA GLU A 84 8.57 16.00 -11.38
C GLU A 84 7.32 16.76 -11.85
N GLY A 85 6.16 16.44 -11.25
CA GLY A 85 4.86 17.05 -11.60
C GLY A 85 4.18 16.47 -12.84
N SER A 86 4.82 15.55 -13.57
CA SER A 86 4.20 14.83 -14.68
C SER A 86 3.60 13.52 -14.20
N VAL A 87 2.37 13.21 -14.61
CA VAL A 87 1.74 11.92 -14.33
C VAL A 87 2.49 10.82 -15.07
N ILE A 88 3.06 9.88 -14.32
CA ILE A 88 3.73 8.69 -14.87
C ILE A 88 2.82 7.46 -14.83
N CYS A 89 1.95 7.37 -13.82
CA CYS A 89 1.07 6.22 -13.63
C CYS A 89 -0.19 6.54 -12.83
N ALA A 90 -1.11 5.57 -12.80
CA ALA A 90 -2.19 5.53 -11.85
C ALA A 90 -1.81 4.66 -10.64
N GLY A 91 -2.71 4.54 -9.66
CA GLY A 91 -2.52 3.66 -8.53
C GLY A 91 -3.74 3.58 -7.63
N ALA A 92 -3.62 2.79 -6.57
CA ALA A 92 -4.62 2.69 -5.52
C ALA A 92 -4.02 3.01 -4.15
N LEU A 93 -4.67 3.92 -3.43
CA LEU A 93 -4.42 4.16 -2.02
C LEU A 93 -4.98 2.98 -1.22
N ILE A 94 -4.11 2.19 -0.58
CA ILE A 94 -4.49 0.99 0.21
C ILE A 94 -4.43 1.23 1.73
N SER A 95 -3.86 2.36 2.14
CA SER A 95 -3.91 2.89 3.51
C SER A 95 -3.70 4.41 3.47
N ARG A 96 -3.80 5.10 4.62
CA ARG A 96 -3.52 6.56 4.72
C ARG A 96 -2.08 6.98 4.36
N ARG A 97 -1.19 6.03 4.07
CA ARG A 97 0.22 6.27 3.75
C ARG A 97 0.78 5.44 2.61
N MET A 98 0.04 4.46 2.10
CA MET A 98 0.58 3.49 1.17
C MET A 98 -0.25 3.47 -0.10
N VAL A 99 0.46 3.60 -1.22
CA VAL A 99 -0.09 3.52 -2.57
C VAL A 99 0.53 2.32 -3.26
N VAL A 100 -0.30 1.52 -3.92
CA VAL A 100 0.14 0.43 -4.79
C VAL A 100 -0.01 0.87 -6.25
N THR A 101 1.01 0.59 -7.07
CA THR A 101 1.05 0.92 -8.50
C THR A 101 1.88 -0.12 -9.26
N SER A 102 2.04 0.02 -10.58
CA SER A 102 2.83 -0.88 -11.44
C SER A 102 4.33 -0.52 -11.39
N THR A 103 5.21 -1.51 -11.51
CA THR A 103 6.66 -1.24 -11.70
C THR A 103 7.00 -0.78 -13.11
N HIS A 104 6.14 -1.03 -14.10
CA HIS A 104 6.35 -0.57 -15.49
C HIS A 104 6.45 0.95 -15.61
N CYS A 105 5.88 1.67 -14.64
CA CYS A 105 5.97 3.11 -14.50
C CYS A 105 7.40 3.63 -14.32
N PHE A 106 8.29 2.78 -13.81
CA PHE A 106 9.64 3.14 -13.38
C PHE A 106 10.72 2.55 -14.30
N GLN A 107 10.34 2.03 -15.47
CA GLN A 107 11.31 1.54 -16.44
C GLN A 107 12.10 2.71 -17.04
N PRO A 108 13.44 2.58 -17.20
CA PRO A 108 14.24 3.59 -17.85
C PRO A 108 13.78 3.76 -19.30
N ARG A 109 13.78 5.01 -19.78
CA ARG A 109 13.50 5.26 -21.20
C ARG A 109 14.65 4.66 -22.02
N ARG A 110 14.36 4.06 -23.18
CA ARG A 110 15.37 3.37 -24.02
C ARG A 110 16.65 4.18 -24.30
N PHE A 111 16.54 5.51 -24.32
CA PHE A 111 17.65 6.42 -24.60
C PHE A 111 18.34 6.98 -23.35
N ASP A 112 17.79 6.74 -22.16
CA ASP A 112 18.28 7.30 -20.91
C ASP A 112 18.38 6.20 -19.85
N LEU A 113 19.42 5.36 -20.00
CA LEU A 113 19.75 4.29 -19.06
C LEU A 113 20.14 4.81 -17.66
N ILE A 114 20.32 6.13 -17.53
CA ILE A 114 20.74 6.82 -16.30
C ILE A 114 19.52 7.42 -15.57
N TYR A 115 18.32 7.38 -16.17
CA TYR A 115 17.15 8.00 -15.56
C TYR A 115 16.75 7.28 -14.26
N GLU A 116 17.16 7.87 -13.13
CA GLU A 116 16.90 7.35 -11.80
C GLU A 116 15.65 8.01 -11.21
N TYR A 117 14.67 7.20 -10.83
CA TYR A 117 13.53 7.67 -10.05
C TYR A 117 13.96 7.82 -8.59
N THR A 118 13.78 9.01 -8.03
CA THR A 118 14.04 9.26 -6.61
C THR A 118 12.75 9.66 -5.90
N ALA A 119 12.56 9.20 -4.66
CA ALA A 119 11.34 9.47 -3.90
C ALA A 119 11.07 10.99 -3.76
N LYS A 120 12.12 11.81 -3.69
CA LYS A 120 12.05 13.27 -3.62
C LYS A 120 11.31 13.91 -4.79
N HIS A 121 11.36 13.30 -5.97
CA HIS A 121 10.69 13.80 -7.17
C HIS A 121 9.31 13.18 -7.39
N LEU A 122 8.95 12.18 -6.57
CA LEU A 122 7.68 11.49 -6.65
C LEU A 122 6.64 12.15 -5.73
N SER A 123 5.46 12.35 -6.28
CA SER A 123 4.29 12.81 -5.53
C SER A 123 3.03 12.12 -6.00
N ILE A 124 1.97 12.21 -5.21
CA ILE A 124 0.69 11.57 -5.47
C ILE A 124 -0.42 12.61 -5.46
N LEU A 125 -1.31 12.57 -6.44
CA LEU A 125 -2.60 13.26 -6.39
C LEU A 125 -3.71 12.23 -6.22
N THR A 126 -4.60 12.47 -5.26
CA THR A 126 -5.78 11.63 -5.06
C THR A 126 -6.91 12.05 -5.98
N GLY A 127 -7.90 11.18 -6.17
CA GLY A 127 -8.98 11.38 -7.12
C GLY A 127 -9.81 12.67 -6.96
N VAL A 128 -9.80 13.29 -5.78
CA VAL A 128 -10.49 14.56 -5.50
C VAL A 128 -9.63 15.79 -5.79
N GLU A 129 -8.33 15.60 -6.04
CA GLU A 129 -7.34 16.67 -6.27
C GLU A 129 -6.94 16.76 -7.75
N LEU A 130 -7.60 15.99 -8.63
CA LEU A 130 -7.25 15.93 -10.05
C LEU A 130 -7.78 17.13 -10.85
N ASP A 131 -8.87 17.75 -10.40
CA ASP A 131 -9.58 18.77 -11.18
C ASP A 131 -9.36 20.21 -10.65
N ASP A 132 -9.17 20.39 -9.34
CA ASP A 132 -9.06 21.70 -8.68
C ASP A 132 -7.81 21.81 -7.80
N ASN A 133 -6.97 22.82 -8.06
CA ASN A 133 -5.79 23.20 -7.27
C ASN A 133 -5.03 22.01 -6.66
N PRO A 134 -4.31 21.23 -7.48
CA PRO A 134 -3.66 20.02 -7.03
C PRO A 134 -2.70 20.33 -5.87
N GLU A 135 -2.88 19.63 -4.75
CA GLU A 135 -1.94 19.62 -3.62
C GLU A 135 -1.25 18.25 -3.58
N PRO A 136 -0.12 18.06 -4.29
CA PRO A 136 0.53 16.76 -4.37
C PRO A 136 1.09 16.30 -3.02
N HIS A 137 0.81 15.06 -2.66
CA HIS A 137 1.34 14.42 -1.46
C HIS A 137 2.72 13.83 -1.75
N GLN A 138 3.74 14.32 -1.04
CA GLN A 138 5.13 13.90 -1.26
C GLN A 138 5.38 12.45 -0.86
N VAL A 139 6.11 11.71 -1.69
CA VAL A 139 6.58 10.35 -1.40
C VAL A 139 7.88 10.41 -0.61
N ILE A 140 7.98 9.68 0.52
CA ILE A 140 9.21 9.60 1.33
C ILE A 140 10.11 8.45 0.90
N GLY A 141 9.52 7.43 0.29
CA GLY A 141 10.23 6.24 -0.17
C GLY A 141 9.31 5.35 -0.98
N PHE A 142 9.91 4.47 -1.77
CA PHE A 142 9.18 3.44 -2.50
C PHE A 142 9.97 2.14 -2.47
N PHE A 143 9.24 1.04 -2.58
CA PHE A 143 9.80 -0.29 -2.59
C PHE A 143 9.39 -0.98 -3.89
N MET A 144 10.39 -1.38 -4.66
CA MET A 144 10.24 -2.21 -5.84
C MET A 144 11.10 -3.46 -5.67
N PRO A 145 10.62 -4.63 -6.12
CA PRO A 145 11.43 -5.83 -6.08
C PRO A 145 12.60 -5.71 -7.05
N VAL A 146 13.80 -5.93 -6.54
CA VAL A 146 15.03 -6.01 -7.35
C VAL A 146 15.43 -7.47 -7.36
N ASN A 147 14.84 -8.29 -8.23
CA ASN A 147 15.35 -9.65 -8.39
C ASN A 147 16.28 -9.69 -9.60
N LYS A 148 17.59 -9.77 -9.34
CA LYS A 148 18.63 -9.91 -10.37
C LYS A 148 18.62 -11.30 -11.01
N ASN A 149 18.12 -12.31 -10.29
CA ASN A 149 18.09 -13.69 -10.78
C ASN A 149 16.69 -13.98 -11.33
N GLU A 150 16.54 -13.77 -12.63
CA GLU A 150 15.57 -14.37 -13.55
C GLU A 150 14.15 -14.67 -13.01
N ARG A 151 13.18 -13.91 -13.54
CA ARG A 151 11.73 -14.22 -13.67
C ARG A 151 10.75 -13.88 -12.53
N PHE A 152 11.17 -13.28 -11.42
CA PHE A 152 10.21 -12.79 -10.42
C PHE A 152 10.43 -11.32 -10.06
N THR A 153 10.42 -10.43 -11.05
CA THR A 153 10.12 -9.03 -10.78
C THR A 153 8.66 -8.95 -10.36
N ASN A 154 8.31 -8.72 -9.08
CA ASN A 154 6.92 -8.38 -8.79
C ASN A 154 6.58 -7.12 -9.61
N TYR A 155 5.52 -7.19 -10.40
CA TYR A 155 5.11 -6.12 -11.30
C TYR A 155 4.40 -4.98 -10.56
N VAL A 156 4.65 -4.88 -9.24
CA VAL A 156 3.99 -3.98 -8.31
C VAL A 156 5.04 -3.17 -7.55
N ALA A 157 4.85 -1.87 -7.52
CA ALA A 157 5.59 -0.94 -6.69
C ALA A 157 4.70 -0.47 -5.52
N LEU A 158 5.31 -0.32 -4.34
CA LEU A 158 4.65 0.25 -3.17
C LEU A 158 5.29 1.59 -2.83
N LEU A 159 4.49 2.66 -2.77
CA LEU A 159 4.94 4.01 -2.46
C LEU A 159 4.48 4.39 -1.05
N ALA A 160 5.39 4.95 -0.25
CA ALA A 160 5.09 5.50 1.07
C ALA A 160 5.00 7.03 1.02
N LEU A 161 3.90 7.58 1.52
CA LEU A 161 3.70 9.01 1.67
C LEU A 161 4.44 9.56 2.90
N SER A 162 5.03 10.74 2.74
CA SER A 162 5.72 11.47 3.80
C SER A 162 4.80 11.73 4.99
N ASN A 163 3.55 12.15 4.73
CA ASN A 163 2.56 12.44 5.74
C ASN A 163 1.41 11.42 5.70
N LYS A 164 0.82 11.14 6.88
CA LYS A 164 -0.44 10.40 6.94
C LYS A 164 -1.54 11.32 6.42
N LEU A 165 -2.22 10.90 5.35
CA LEU A 165 -3.40 11.59 4.83
C LEU A 165 -4.46 11.72 5.93
N ASP A 166 -5.19 12.83 5.97
CA ASP A 166 -6.26 13.02 6.93
C ASP A 166 -7.29 11.88 6.85
N ARG A 167 -7.65 11.33 8.01
CA ARG A 167 -8.59 10.23 8.10
C ARG A 167 -9.96 10.69 7.60
N ASP A 168 -10.39 11.91 7.89
CA ASP A 168 -11.75 12.38 7.62
C ASP A 168 -11.93 12.81 6.16
N LYS A 169 -10.87 13.37 5.54
CA LYS A 169 -10.86 13.73 4.11
C LYS A 169 -10.61 12.54 3.17
N TYR A 170 -9.69 11.63 3.50
CA TYR A 170 -9.23 10.59 2.57
C TYR A 170 -9.69 9.18 2.97
N ARG A 171 -10.19 8.46 1.97
CA ARG A 171 -10.63 7.06 2.02
C ARG A 171 -9.75 6.20 1.12
N TYR A 172 -9.28 5.07 1.65
CA TYR A 172 -8.48 4.10 0.92
C TYR A 172 -9.30 2.85 0.62
N ILE A 173 -8.94 2.13 -0.45
CA ILE A 173 -9.67 0.95 -0.91
C ILE A 173 -9.23 -0.31 -0.12
N PRO A 174 -10.16 -1.11 0.42
CA PRO A 174 -9.83 -2.40 1.02
C PRO A 174 -9.34 -3.41 -0.02
N LEU A 175 -8.48 -4.34 0.37
CA LEU A 175 -7.95 -5.37 -0.54
C LEU A 175 -8.94 -6.53 -0.71
N HIS A 176 -9.10 -6.99 -1.95
CA HIS A 176 -9.81 -8.22 -2.25
C HIS A 176 -8.85 -9.41 -2.11
N ARG A 177 -9.29 -10.47 -1.41
CA ARG A 177 -8.42 -11.60 -1.01
C ARG A 177 -8.58 -12.85 -1.89
N LYS A 178 -9.32 -12.78 -2.99
CA LYS A 178 -9.44 -13.87 -3.96
C LYS A 178 -8.81 -13.44 -5.28
N LYS A 179 -8.32 -14.39 -6.06
CA LYS A 179 -7.90 -14.16 -7.45
C LYS A 179 -9.16 -14.18 -8.32
N PRO A 180 -9.43 -13.13 -9.12
CA PRO A 180 -10.54 -13.15 -10.08
C PRO A 180 -10.36 -14.29 -11.09
N GLN A 181 -11.45 -14.96 -11.44
CA GLN A 181 -11.48 -16.06 -12.40
C GLN A 181 -12.15 -15.63 -13.70
N ALA A 182 -11.85 -16.34 -14.79
CA ALA A 182 -12.49 -16.07 -16.08
C ALA A 182 -14.01 -16.14 -15.96
N GLY A 183 -14.70 -15.13 -16.48
CA GLY A 183 -16.15 -14.97 -16.36
C GLY A 183 -16.61 -14.08 -15.19
N ASP A 184 -15.75 -13.82 -14.19
CA ASP A 184 -16.12 -12.93 -13.08
C ASP A 184 -16.42 -11.51 -13.55
N ASP A 185 -17.47 -10.92 -12.98
CA ASP A 185 -17.81 -9.51 -13.17
C ASP A 185 -16.85 -8.61 -12.36
N VAL A 186 -16.27 -7.62 -13.02
CA VAL A 186 -15.28 -6.71 -12.45
C VAL A 186 -15.55 -5.28 -12.91
N LYS A 187 -15.00 -4.30 -12.17
CA LYS A 187 -15.05 -2.89 -12.57
C LYS A 187 -13.66 -2.34 -12.77
N MET A 188 -13.38 -1.76 -13.93
CA MET A 188 -12.15 -1.02 -14.18
C MET A 188 -12.32 0.42 -13.72
N ALA A 189 -11.44 0.90 -12.84
CA ALA A 189 -11.35 2.31 -12.50
C ALA A 189 -10.24 2.98 -13.31
N TYR A 190 -10.58 4.04 -14.02
CA TYR A 190 -9.63 4.81 -14.83
C TYR A 190 -10.05 6.29 -14.83
N TYR A 191 -9.08 7.17 -15.00
CA TYR A 191 -9.30 8.61 -15.20
C TYR A 191 -9.00 8.97 -16.65
N GLY A 192 -10.00 9.51 -17.35
CA GLY A 192 -9.86 9.80 -18.78
C GLY A 192 -11.03 10.59 -19.40
N PRO A 193 -10.93 10.89 -20.70
CA PRO A 193 -11.87 11.71 -21.46
C PRO A 193 -13.31 11.14 -21.54
N PRO A 194 -14.29 11.98 -21.93
CA PRO A 194 -14.15 13.40 -22.31
C PRO A 194 -14.13 14.37 -21.13
N LYS A 195 -14.66 13.97 -19.97
CA LYS A 195 -14.78 14.86 -18.80
C LYS A 195 -13.54 14.88 -17.91
N PHE A 196 -12.55 14.02 -18.17
CA PHE A 196 -11.39 13.81 -17.30
C PHE A 196 -11.84 13.61 -15.85
N GLN A 197 -12.60 12.54 -15.62
CA GLN A 197 -13.11 12.18 -14.30
C GLN A 197 -12.86 10.69 -14.07
N ILE A 198 -12.82 10.26 -12.81
CA ILE A 198 -12.73 8.84 -12.46
C ILE A 198 -14.02 8.14 -12.90
N ARG A 199 -13.87 7.04 -13.64
CA ARG A 199 -14.98 6.24 -14.17
C ARG A 199 -14.81 4.79 -13.76
N LEU A 200 -15.92 4.18 -13.39
CA LEU A 200 -16.02 2.74 -13.19
C LEU A 200 -16.67 2.12 -14.41
N TYR A 201 -15.94 1.28 -15.12
CA TYR A 201 -16.45 0.53 -16.27
C TYR A 201 -16.69 -0.92 -15.88
N ASN A 202 -17.97 -1.33 -15.90
CA ASN A 202 -18.36 -2.72 -15.68
C ASN A 202 -17.91 -3.57 -16.87
N THR A 203 -17.21 -4.66 -16.57
CA THR A 203 -16.68 -5.58 -17.56
C THR A 203 -16.46 -6.94 -16.91
N ARG A 204 -15.77 -7.85 -17.60
CA ARG A 204 -15.54 -9.23 -17.16
C ARG A 204 -14.11 -9.67 -17.39
N VAL A 205 -13.65 -10.58 -16.54
CA VAL A 205 -12.40 -11.31 -16.72
C VAL A 205 -12.55 -12.25 -17.91
N MET A 206 -11.59 -12.23 -18.80
CA MET A 206 -11.52 -13.10 -19.98
C MET A 206 -10.60 -14.28 -19.75
N ASP A 207 -10.74 -15.28 -20.60
CA ASP A 207 -9.82 -16.41 -20.66
C ASP A 207 -8.40 -15.93 -21.01
N ILE A 208 -7.41 -16.40 -20.26
CA ILE A 208 -6.01 -15.97 -20.40
C ILE A 208 -5.39 -16.45 -21.71
N ASP A 209 -5.85 -17.57 -22.28
CA ASP A 209 -5.30 -18.08 -23.54
C ASP A 209 -5.75 -17.20 -24.72
N ARG A 210 -6.96 -16.62 -24.65
CA ARG A 210 -7.38 -15.57 -25.60
C ARG A 210 -6.48 -14.34 -25.53
N CYS A 211 -6.04 -13.96 -24.33
CA CYS A 211 -5.11 -12.87 -24.14
C CYS A 211 -3.76 -13.17 -24.80
N LYS A 212 -3.18 -14.35 -24.53
CA LYS A 212 -1.90 -14.76 -25.12
C LYS A 212 -1.95 -14.77 -26.64
N ILE A 213 -3.05 -15.26 -27.24
CA ILE A 213 -3.23 -15.22 -28.70
C ILE A 213 -3.31 -13.77 -29.19
N HIS A 214 -4.13 -12.93 -28.54
CA HIS A 214 -4.29 -11.53 -28.95
C HIS A 214 -2.98 -10.74 -28.93
N TYR A 215 -2.16 -10.92 -27.89
CA TYR A 215 -0.87 -10.24 -27.76
C TYR A 215 0.26 -10.92 -28.52
N GLY A 216 0.27 -12.25 -28.62
CA GLY A 216 1.28 -13.00 -29.36
C GLY A 216 1.21 -12.77 -30.88
N LEU A 217 0.04 -12.42 -31.40
CA LEU A 217 -0.13 -11.99 -32.80
C LEU A 217 0.37 -10.57 -33.08
N LYS A 218 0.73 -9.80 -32.04
CA LYS A 218 1.08 -8.40 -32.15
C LYS A 218 2.52 -8.17 -31.74
N GLU A 219 3.43 -8.22 -32.72
CA GLU A 219 4.86 -7.94 -32.55
C GLU A 219 5.14 -6.60 -31.83
N VAL A 220 4.22 -5.64 -31.95
CA VAL A 220 4.35 -4.27 -31.43
C VAL A 220 4.17 -4.20 -29.90
N PHE A 221 3.37 -5.08 -29.31
CA PHE A 221 3.13 -5.04 -27.88
C PHE A 221 4.21 -5.86 -27.17
N HIS A 222 5.18 -5.16 -26.57
CA HIS A 222 6.22 -5.74 -25.73
C HIS A 222 5.66 -6.25 -24.39
N VAL A 223 4.60 -7.08 -24.42
CA VAL A 223 4.26 -7.95 -23.30
C VAL A 223 5.34 -9.04 -23.30
N SER A 224 6.51 -8.69 -22.76
CA SER A 224 7.71 -9.54 -22.78
C SER A 224 7.54 -10.81 -21.96
N THR A 225 6.63 -10.78 -20.98
CA THR A 225 6.41 -11.85 -20.01
C THR A 225 4.94 -11.93 -19.60
N PHE A 226 4.34 -13.10 -19.80
CA PHE A 226 3.08 -13.47 -19.16
C PHE A 226 3.39 -14.24 -17.88
N GLU A 227 3.16 -13.61 -16.74
CA GLU A 227 3.22 -14.34 -15.48
C GLU A 227 2.04 -15.30 -15.32
N PRO A 228 2.21 -16.43 -14.63
CA PRO A 228 1.12 -17.38 -14.35
C PRO A 228 -0.07 -16.75 -13.62
N ASP A 229 0.17 -15.63 -12.92
CA ASP A 229 -0.85 -14.95 -12.14
C ASP A 229 -1.62 -13.86 -12.88
N PHE A 230 -1.17 -13.44 -14.05
CA PHE A 230 -1.87 -12.41 -14.81
C PHE A 230 -3.27 -12.86 -15.19
N ILE A 231 -4.19 -11.89 -15.15
CA ILE A 231 -5.54 -12.03 -15.64
C ILE A 231 -5.76 -11.02 -16.76
N CYS A 232 -6.68 -11.34 -17.66
CA CYS A 232 -7.04 -10.44 -18.73
C CYS A 232 -8.45 -9.94 -18.56
N VAL A 233 -8.67 -8.65 -18.79
CA VAL A 233 -9.96 -8.00 -18.58
C VAL A 233 -10.37 -7.32 -19.87
N ARG A 234 -11.62 -7.51 -20.29
CA ARG A 234 -12.13 -6.86 -21.50
C ARG A 234 -12.15 -5.34 -21.33
N ASN A 235 -11.50 -4.61 -22.22
CA ASN A 235 -11.52 -3.16 -22.24
C ASN A 235 -12.55 -2.62 -23.24
N LYS A 236 -12.78 -1.31 -23.23
CA LYS A 236 -13.59 -0.60 -24.21
C LYS A 236 -12.91 -0.60 -25.58
N ARG A 237 -13.73 -0.62 -26.61
CA ARG A 237 -13.28 -0.34 -27.97
C ARG A 237 -12.95 1.14 -28.12
N HIS A 238 -11.88 1.42 -28.85
CA HIS A 238 -11.64 2.78 -29.30
C HIS A 238 -12.68 3.11 -30.36
N SER A 239 -13.46 4.16 -30.15
CA SER A 239 -14.44 4.67 -31.12
C SER A 239 -14.47 6.18 -31.02
N LYS A 240 -15.07 6.85 -32.02
CA LYS A 240 -15.31 8.31 -31.97
C LYS A 240 -16.02 8.78 -30.70
N LYS A 241 -16.75 7.89 -30.01
CA LYS A 241 -17.50 8.18 -28.77
C LYS A 241 -16.80 7.71 -27.50
N THR A 242 -15.88 6.75 -27.61
CA THR A 242 -15.25 6.09 -26.46
C THR A 242 -13.76 5.95 -26.69
N THR A 243 -12.97 6.67 -25.90
CA THR A 243 -11.53 6.47 -25.86
C THR A 243 -11.25 5.43 -24.79
N CYS A 244 -10.44 4.43 -25.16
CA CYS A 244 -9.69 3.67 -24.19
C CYS A 244 -8.67 4.61 -23.54
N SER A 245 -8.49 4.54 -22.22
CA SER A 245 -7.66 5.52 -21.48
C SER A 245 -7.09 4.91 -20.20
N THR A 246 -6.86 3.60 -20.22
CA THR A 246 -6.32 2.89 -19.06
C THR A 246 -4.82 3.10 -18.98
N ARG A 247 -4.30 3.17 -17.75
CA ARG A 247 -2.89 3.41 -17.46
C ARG A 247 -2.34 2.32 -16.55
N PRO A 248 -1.02 2.07 -16.58
CA PRO A 248 -0.41 1.19 -15.60
C PRO A 248 -0.72 1.70 -14.17
N GLY A 249 -1.08 0.77 -13.30
CA GLY A 249 -1.53 1.02 -11.94
C GLY A 249 -3.04 1.24 -11.78
N ASP A 250 -3.82 1.32 -12.87
CA ASP A 250 -5.27 1.50 -12.78
C ASP A 250 -5.93 0.38 -11.95
N PRO A 251 -6.81 0.69 -10.98
CA PRO A 251 -7.43 -0.30 -10.12
C PRO A 251 -8.50 -1.15 -10.84
N LEU A 252 -8.51 -2.45 -10.58
CA LEU A 252 -9.63 -3.35 -10.85
C LEU A 252 -10.39 -3.65 -9.55
N LEU A 253 -11.72 -3.59 -9.59
CA LEU A 253 -12.55 -3.72 -8.40
C LEU A 253 -13.54 -4.88 -8.48
N ILE A 254 -13.73 -5.54 -7.34
CA ILE A 254 -14.81 -6.48 -7.04
C ILE A 254 -15.38 -6.08 -5.67
N ASP A 255 -16.69 -5.87 -5.56
CA ASP A 255 -17.37 -5.50 -4.30
C ASP A 255 -16.72 -4.33 -3.54
N ASN A 256 -16.38 -3.24 -4.25
CA ASN A 256 -15.68 -2.08 -3.70
C ASN A 256 -14.32 -2.40 -3.04
N LYS A 257 -13.66 -3.49 -3.47
CA LYS A 257 -12.33 -3.89 -3.03
C LYS A 257 -11.37 -3.98 -4.20
N LEU A 258 -10.09 -3.70 -3.96
CA LEU A 258 -9.02 -3.77 -4.95
C LEU A 258 -8.71 -5.24 -5.25
N ALA A 259 -9.07 -5.67 -6.46
CA ALA A 259 -8.91 -7.03 -6.94
C ALA A 259 -7.63 -7.24 -7.74
N ALA A 260 -7.24 -6.25 -8.54
CA ALA A 260 -6.02 -6.28 -9.33
C ALA A 260 -5.57 -4.85 -9.68
N ILE A 261 -4.37 -4.70 -10.22
CA ILE A 261 -3.89 -3.45 -10.83
C ILE A 261 -3.47 -3.70 -12.28
N ASN A 262 -3.71 -2.72 -13.15
CA ASN A 262 -3.28 -2.77 -14.54
C ASN A 262 -1.74 -2.72 -14.59
N ILE A 263 -1.11 -3.57 -15.39
CA ILE A 263 0.35 -3.67 -15.46
C ILE A 263 0.94 -2.86 -16.61
N TYR A 264 0.35 -2.95 -17.80
CA TYR A 264 0.92 -2.41 -19.04
C TYR A 264 0.21 -1.16 -19.56
N GLY A 265 -0.97 -0.83 -19.03
CA GLY A 265 -1.82 0.27 -19.50
C GLY A 265 -2.77 -0.15 -20.62
N GLU A 266 -3.21 0.84 -21.39
CA GLU A 266 -4.13 0.65 -22.50
C GLU A 266 -3.52 -0.10 -23.68
N HIS A 267 -4.24 -1.10 -24.16
CA HIS A 267 -3.93 -1.85 -25.37
C HIS A 267 -5.19 -1.91 -26.20
N CYS A 268 -5.42 -0.82 -26.94
CA CYS A 268 -6.68 -0.60 -27.61
C CYS A 268 -6.45 -0.42 -29.09
N ASP A 269 -7.05 -1.31 -29.87
CA ASP A 269 -7.07 -1.19 -31.32
C ASP A 269 -8.22 -0.28 -31.74
N GLU A 270 -8.01 0.33 -32.92
CA GLU A 270 -9.04 1.03 -33.67
C GLU A 270 -9.89 0.07 -34.53
N ASP A 271 -9.42 -1.17 -34.75
CA ASP A 271 -10.10 -2.14 -35.61
C ASP A 271 -11.41 -2.64 -34.98
N ASP A 272 -12.52 -2.50 -35.72
CA ASP A 272 -13.88 -2.79 -35.25
C ASP A 272 -14.10 -4.26 -34.81
N ASP A 273 -13.32 -5.19 -35.38
CA ASP A 273 -13.46 -6.63 -35.12
C ASP A 273 -12.64 -7.11 -33.92
N SER A 274 -11.73 -6.30 -33.40
CA SER A 274 -10.88 -6.72 -32.29
C SER A 274 -11.64 -6.59 -30.94
N THR A 275 -11.31 -7.49 -30.02
CA THR A 275 -11.70 -7.34 -28.61
C THR A 275 -10.49 -6.80 -27.88
N ASN A 276 -10.56 -5.54 -27.45
CA ASN A 276 -9.52 -4.93 -26.61
C ASN A 276 -9.51 -5.59 -25.24
N MET A 277 -8.30 -5.87 -24.74
CA MET A 277 -8.14 -6.54 -23.46
C MET A 277 -6.92 -5.97 -22.73
N ASP A 278 -7.04 -5.72 -21.44
CA ASP A 278 -5.96 -5.21 -20.60
C ASP A 278 -5.46 -6.31 -19.66
N ILE A 279 -4.16 -6.28 -19.39
CA ILE A 279 -3.49 -7.22 -18.50
C ILE A 279 -3.41 -6.64 -17.09
N TYR A 280 -3.92 -7.41 -16.13
CA TYR A 280 -3.98 -7.07 -14.72
C TYR A 280 -3.23 -8.10 -13.89
N LEU A 281 -2.56 -7.65 -12.82
CA LEU A 281 -1.99 -8.53 -11.79
C LEU A 281 -2.92 -8.56 -10.57
N PRO A 282 -3.50 -9.72 -10.21
CA PRO A 282 -4.32 -9.87 -9.02
C PRO A 282 -3.59 -9.46 -7.75
N ILE A 283 -4.29 -8.82 -6.81
CA ILE A 283 -3.70 -8.40 -5.54
C ILE A 283 -3.34 -9.60 -4.65
N ARG A 284 -4.10 -10.69 -4.73
CA ARG A 284 -3.94 -11.87 -3.85
C ARG A 284 -2.51 -12.43 -3.80
N PRO A 285 -1.82 -12.72 -4.93
CA PRO A 285 -0.42 -13.16 -4.91
C PRO A 285 0.56 -12.09 -4.42
N VAL A 286 0.19 -10.81 -4.51
CA VAL A 286 1.05 -9.67 -4.16
C VAL A 286 0.95 -9.29 -2.67
N ILE A 287 -0.04 -9.80 -1.92
CA ILE A 287 -0.21 -9.48 -0.48
C ILE A 287 1.08 -9.68 0.35
N PRO A 288 1.82 -10.81 0.24
CA PRO A 288 3.07 -10.99 0.98
C PRO A 288 4.09 -9.89 0.67
N PHE A 289 4.24 -9.53 -0.61
CA PHE A 289 5.09 -8.42 -1.03
C PHE A 289 4.64 -7.10 -0.40
N ILE A 290 3.34 -6.79 -0.41
CA ILE A 290 2.81 -5.56 0.21
C ILE A 290 3.15 -5.51 1.71
N GLN A 291 3.05 -6.64 2.41
CA GLN A 291 3.41 -6.74 3.82
C GLN A 291 4.90 -6.47 4.04
N THR A 292 5.77 -7.21 3.33
CA THR A 292 7.22 -7.02 3.41
C THR A 292 7.65 -5.60 3.04
N ALA A 293 7.12 -5.06 1.95
CA ALA A 293 7.40 -3.69 1.51
C ALA A 293 6.92 -2.65 2.51
N THR A 294 5.75 -2.86 3.13
CA THR A 294 5.23 -1.98 4.19
C THR A 294 6.16 -1.97 5.40
N ASP A 295 6.63 -3.14 5.83
CA ASP A 295 7.51 -3.26 6.99
C ASP A 295 8.89 -2.68 6.72
N ALA A 296 9.46 -2.95 5.53
CA ALA A 296 10.70 -2.33 5.07
C ALA A 296 10.59 -0.81 5.03
N LEU A 297 9.57 -0.26 4.36
CA LEU A 297 9.37 1.20 4.28
C LEU A 297 9.16 1.82 5.66
N ARG A 298 8.45 1.16 6.57
CA ARG A 298 8.29 1.63 7.96
C ARG A 298 9.61 1.66 8.72
N ALA A 299 10.46 0.66 8.54
CA ALA A 299 11.79 0.60 9.16
C ALA A 299 12.71 1.71 8.61
N PHE A 300 12.76 1.88 7.28
CA PHE A 300 13.63 2.88 6.65
C PHE A 300 13.17 4.33 6.90
N THR A 301 11.87 4.56 7.04
CA THR A 301 11.30 5.90 7.25
C THR A 301 11.10 6.27 8.72
N GLY A 302 11.43 5.36 9.66
CA GLY A 302 11.14 5.54 11.09
C GLY A 302 9.64 5.69 11.39
N SER A 303 8.75 5.22 10.52
CA SER A 303 7.30 5.40 10.68
C SER A 303 6.57 4.20 11.30
N GLY A 304 7.32 3.15 11.67
CA GLY A 304 6.79 1.98 12.36
C GLY A 304 6.37 2.25 13.80
N PRO A 305 5.52 1.39 14.40
CA PRO A 305 5.10 1.49 15.80
C PRO A 305 6.26 1.37 16.81
N TYR A 306 7.44 0.94 16.38
CA TYR A 306 8.66 0.94 17.19
C TYR A 306 9.12 2.35 17.61
N ASN A 307 8.52 3.41 17.06
CA ASN A 307 9.00 4.78 17.25
C ASN A 307 8.39 5.53 18.44
N GLU A 308 7.45 4.94 19.20
CA GLU A 308 6.87 5.63 20.37
C GLU A 308 7.62 5.39 21.68
N SER A 309 8.50 4.38 21.77
CA SER A 309 9.14 4.04 23.06
C SER A 309 10.57 4.54 23.24
N TYR A 310 11.26 5.05 22.21
CA TYR A 310 12.58 5.64 22.42
C TYR A 310 12.79 6.85 21.50
N PRO A 311 13.30 7.99 22.03
CA PRO A 311 13.84 9.07 21.21
C PRO A 311 15.17 8.59 20.61
N THR A 312 15.10 7.71 19.62
CA THR A 312 16.28 7.13 18.99
C THR A 312 16.77 8.05 17.88
N THR A 313 17.83 8.79 18.20
CA THR A 313 18.90 9.07 17.25
C THR A 313 19.04 7.87 16.30
N LEU A 314 18.90 8.10 15.00
CA LEU A 314 19.10 7.07 13.97
C LEU A 314 20.37 6.29 14.31
N SER A 315 20.36 4.96 14.14
CA SER A 315 21.60 4.20 14.29
C SER A 315 22.66 4.80 13.36
N PRO A 316 23.96 4.82 13.71
CA PRO A 316 24.99 5.46 12.90
C PRO A 316 24.96 5.02 11.43
N LEU A 317 24.58 3.77 11.17
CA LEU A 317 24.38 3.23 9.82
C LEU A 317 23.19 3.91 9.10
N LEU A 318 22.02 4.00 9.74
CA LEU A 318 20.86 4.67 9.14
C LEU A 318 21.12 6.16 8.97
N GLU A 319 21.77 6.79 9.94
CA GLU A 319 22.14 8.20 9.85
C GLU A 319 23.12 8.45 8.69
N ALA A 320 24.07 7.54 8.49
CA ALA A 320 25.01 7.62 7.36
C ALA A 320 24.33 7.42 6.00
N ILE A 321 23.36 6.52 5.90
CA ILE A 321 22.56 6.32 4.68
C ILE A 321 21.70 7.55 4.41
N VAL A 322 21.01 8.08 5.43
CA VAL A 322 20.14 9.26 5.31
C VAL A 322 20.95 10.52 4.96
N LYS A 323 22.12 10.71 5.60
CA LYS A 323 23.01 11.84 5.33
C LYS A 323 23.89 11.63 4.10
N LYS A 324 23.85 10.46 3.46
CA LYS A 324 24.77 10.05 2.38
C LYS A 324 26.24 10.34 2.77
N SER A 325 26.61 10.03 4.02
CA SER A 325 27.85 10.50 4.62
C SER A 325 28.31 9.57 5.76
N PRO A 326 29.55 9.03 5.74
CA PRO A 326 30.52 9.17 4.66
C PRO A 326 30.10 8.30 3.47
N ASN A 327 30.52 8.67 2.25
CA ASN A 327 30.33 7.85 1.04
C ASN A 327 30.98 6.48 1.24
N VAL A 328 30.30 5.53 1.90
CA VAL A 328 30.66 4.12 1.89
C VAL A 328 30.22 3.60 0.53
N TYR A 329 31.05 3.92 -0.46
CA TYR A 329 31.05 3.32 -1.77
C TYR A 329 31.52 1.87 -1.57
N VAL A 330 30.58 0.95 -1.34
CA VAL A 330 30.88 -0.49 -1.35
C VAL A 330 30.98 -0.89 -2.81
N GLY A 331 32.20 -0.82 -3.32
CA GLY A 331 32.52 -1.21 -4.69
C GLY A 331 33.37 -0.15 -5.35
N GLY A 332 34.68 -0.27 -5.18
CA GLY A 332 35.59 0.21 -6.22
C GLY A 332 35.16 -0.38 -7.58
N PRO A 333 35.57 0.22 -8.70
CA PRO A 333 35.25 -0.32 -10.02
C PRO A 333 35.57 -1.82 -9.98
N PRO A 334 34.59 -2.70 -10.30
CA PRO A 334 34.84 -4.13 -10.32
C PRO A 334 36.08 -4.36 -11.18
N GLU A 335 37.01 -5.20 -10.71
CA GLU A 335 38.12 -5.63 -11.56
C GLU A 335 37.51 -6.07 -12.89
N GLU A 336 38.02 -5.50 -13.97
CA GLU A 336 37.54 -5.76 -15.31
C GLU A 336 37.89 -7.22 -15.62
N LEU A 337 36.94 -8.12 -15.36
CA LEU A 337 37.09 -9.54 -15.65
C LEU A 337 37.27 -9.66 -17.16
N ALA A 338 38.42 -10.19 -17.57
CA ALA A 338 38.72 -10.44 -18.97
C ALA A 338 37.61 -11.30 -19.58
N PHE A 339 37.28 -11.06 -20.85
CA PHE A 339 36.19 -11.78 -21.53
C PHE A 339 36.35 -13.31 -21.49
N ASP A 340 37.59 -13.79 -21.38
CA ASP A 340 37.98 -15.20 -21.31
C ASP A 340 38.19 -15.71 -19.88
N ASP A 341 37.83 -14.94 -18.85
CA ASP A 341 37.82 -15.39 -17.46
C ASP A 341 36.72 -16.47 -17.26
N PRO A 342 37.02 -17.60 -16.60
CA PRO A 342 36.02 -18.64 -16.31
C PRO A 342 34.79 -18.14 -15.56
N LEU A 343 34.93 -17.10 -14.72
CA LEU A 343 33.80 -16.45 -14.04
C LEU A 343 32.87 -15.71 -15.02
N ASN A 344 33.34 -15.41 -16.23
CA ASN A 344 32.57 -14.82 -17.33
C ASN A 344 32.16 -15.87 -18.39
N GLY A 345 32.29 -17.16 -18.10
CA GLY A 345 32.01 -18.25 -19.03
C GLY A 345 33.16 -18.53 -20.02
N GLY A 346 34.35 -17.99 -19.78
CA GLY A 346 35.57 -18.37 -20.47
C GLY A 346 35.96 -19.83 -20.17
N PRO A 347 36.72 -20.50 -21.07
CA PRO A 347 37.14 -21.86 -20.83
C PRO A 347 38.07 -21.95 -19.61
N ASP A 348 37.79 -22.89 -18.70
CA ASP A 348 38.65 -23.20 -17.55
C ASP A 348 40.08 -23.44 -18.02
N ARG A 349 41.02 -22.58 -17.63
CA ARG A 349 42.44 -22.66 -18.05
C ARG A 349 43.23 -23.81 -17.39
N GLU A 350 42.54 -24.76 -16.75
CA GLU A 350 43.15 -25.98 -16.18
C GLU A 350 42.58 -27.26 -16.79
N VAL A 351 42.77 -27.45 -18.10
CA VAL A 351 43.17 -28.76 -18.64
C VAL A 351 44.36 -28.55 -19.56
N LYS A 352 45.47 -28.04 -19.00
CA LYS A 352 46.78 -28.42 -19.51
C LYS A 352 46.89 -29.92 -19.31
N ASN A 353 47.05 -30.65 -20.41
CA ASN A 353 47.15 -32.11 -20.54
C ASN A 353 45.83 -32.80 -20.89
N SER A 354 45.48 -32.88 -22.19
CA SER A 354 45.26 -34.20 -22.82
C SER A 354 44.93 -34.17 -24.32
N ILE A 355 44.84 -33.03 -25.02
CA ILE A 355 44.58 -33.08 -26.48
C ILE A 355 45.75 -33.74 -27.24
N GLU A 356 46.99 -33.64 -26.76
CA GLU A 356 48.11 -34.42 -27.32
C GLU A 356 48.00 -35.92 -27.02
N ASN A 357 47.19 -36.35 -26.04
CA ASN A 357 46.94 -37.78 -25.77
C ASN A 357 45.67 -38.32 -26.46
N HIS A 358 44.86 -37.48 -27.12
CA HIS A 358 43.65 -37.96 -27.78
C HIS A 358 43.78 -38.17 -29.29
N VAL A 359 44.92 -37.77 -29.89
CA VAL A 359 45.19 -38.00 -31.32
C VAL A 359 46.03 -39.26 -31.58
N GLU A 360 46.65 -39.88 -30.56
CA GLU A 360 47.35 -41.15 -30.74
C GLU A 360 46.46 -42.41 -30.62
N SER A 361 45.17 -42.29 -30.27
CA SER A 361 44.29 -43.46 -30.13
C SER A 361 43.29 -43.66 -31.28
N VAL A 362 43.49 -43.04 -32.43
CA VAL A 362 42.73 -43.34 -33.66
C VAL A 362 43.69 -43.73 -34.78
N LEU A 363 44.48 -44.76 -34.51
CA LEU A 363 45.08 -45.62 -35.54
C LEU A 363 44.04 -46.68 -35.94
N ASP A 364 43.97 -46.90 -37.25
CA ASP A 364 43.35 -48.05 -37.93
C ASP A 364 41.82 -48.11 -37.95
N TYR A 365 41.22 -47.47 -38.96
CA TYR A 365 40.13 -48.07 -39.76
C TYR A 365 40.19 -47.51 -41.20
N TYR A 366 41.07 -48.10 -42.00
CA TYR A 366 40.66 -48.64 -43.30
C TYR A 366 39.83 -49.91 -43.05
#